data_AF-A0A820HA44-F1
#
_entry.id   AF-A0A820HA44-F1
#
_cell.length_a   1.000
_cell.length_b   1.000
_cell.length_c   1.000
_cell.angle_alpha   90.00
_cell.angle_beta   90.00
_cell.angle_gamma   90.00
#
_symmetry.space_group_name_H-M   'P 1'
#
loop_
_entity.id
_entity.type
_entity.pdbx_description
1 polymer ?
#
loop_
_entity_poly.entity_id
_entity_poly.type
_entity_poly.pdbx_seq_one_letter_code
_entity_poly.pdbx_strand_id
1 'polypeptide(L)'
;MCLNGGTCIVADEYALSHKKFYCICPIGYIGERCEIAEKKIHISFEKNIIISQVIFIHFLEIIKDVNPRRSTILKTVPIQQNSLTIYWSLPFHLIFIEFKNKNYYLAAIERTYKRSATYFTTVKSSDHCPHINQLFNKTFVQMHIIRRIKYYHLPCQQHSLNLSCFYDD
;
A
#
# COMPACT_ATOMS: atom_id res chain seq x y z
N MET A 1 -20.73 -14.13 21.01
CA MET A 1 -21.22 -14.51 19.68
C MET A 1 -20.60 -13.62 18.61
N CYS A 2 -20.02 -14.20 17.57
CA CYS A 2 -19.33 -13.47 16.49
C CYS A 2 -20.32 -12.67 15.62
N LEU A 3 -19.84 -11.60 14.98
CA LEU A 3 -20.61 -10.69 14.11
C LEU A 3 -20.18 -10.85 12.64
N ASN A 4 -20.92 -10.20 11.73
CA ASN A 4 -20.59 -10.10 10.29
C ASN A 4 -20.28 -11.44 9.60
N GLY A 5 -20.94 -12.53 10.04
CA GLY A 5 -20.72 -13.87 9.49
C GLY A 5 -19.48 -14.59 10.04
N GLY A 6 -18.86 -14.09 11.11
CA GLY A 6 -17.73 -14.76 11.77
C GLY A 6 -18.09 -16.13 12.33
N THR A 7 -17.16 -17.08 12.21
CA THR A 7 -17.31 -18.44 12.72
C THR A 7 -16.83 -18.51 14.17
N CYS A 8 -17.67 -19.00 15.07
CA CYS A 8 -17.36 -19.16 16.48
C CYS A 8 -16.68 -20.51 16.73
N ILE A 9 -15.51 -20.49 17.37
CA ILE A 9 -14.78 -21.69 17.80
C ILE A 9 -14.69 -21.65 19.32
N VAL A 10 -15.15 -22.71 19.98
CA VAL A 10 -15.06 -22.85 21.44
C VAL A 10 -13.60 -23.20 21.78
N ALA A 11 -13.04 -22.53 22.78
CA ALA A 11 -11.71 -22.87 23.27
C ALA A 11 -11.82 -24.14 24.13
N ASP A 12 -10.96 -25.14 23.87
CA ASP A 12 -10.90 -26.35 24.72
C ASP A 12 -10.64 -25.96 26.18
N GLU A 13 -11.23 -26.71 27.12
CA GLU A 13 -11.12 -26.46 28.57
C GLU A 13 -9.67 -26.47 29.09
N TYR A 14 -8.73 -27.03 28.34
CA TYR A 14 -7.29 -27.07 28.65
C TYR A 14 -6.49 -25.89 28.08
N ALA A 15 -7.13 -25.00 27.32
CA ALA A 15 -6.48 -23.80 26.85
C ALA A 15 -6.19 -22.86 28.04
N LEU A 16 -4.92 -22.49 28.22
CA LEU A 16 -4.42 -21.56 29.25
C LEU A 16 -5.01 -20.13 29.16
N SER A 17 -6.05 -19.92 28.35
CA SER A 17 -6.71 -18.64 28.14
C SER A 17 -8.08 -18.63 28.81
N HIS A 18 -8.38 -17.56 29.56
CA HIS A 18 -9.72 -17.32 30.13
C HIS A 18 -10.83 -17.08 29.08
N LYS A 19 -10.52 -17.13 27.79
CA LYS A 19 -11.49 -16.90 26.71
C LYS A 19 -12.23 -18.19 26.37
N LYS A 20 -13.55 -18.16 26.52
CA LYS A 20 -14.46 -19.30 26.23
C LYS A 20 -14.65 -19.57 24.74
N PHE A 21 -14.38 -18.58 23.88
CA PHE A 21 -14.52 -18.72 22.43
C PHE A 21 -13.61 -17.74 21.68
N TYR A 22 -13.34 -18.06 20.43
CA TYR A 22 -12.66 -17.22 19.44
C TYR A 22 -13.53 -17.08 18.20
N CYS A 23 -13.35 -15.97 17.47
CA CYS A 23 -14.03 -15.74 16.20
C CYS A 23 -13.02 -15.79 15.05
N ILE A 24 -13.31 -16.60 14.04
CA ILE A 24 -12.67 -16.52 12.73
C ILE A 24 -13.46 -15.53 11.89
N CYS A 25 -12.81 -14.43 11.49
CA CYS A 25 -13.47 -13.38 10.73
C CYS A 25 -13.37 -13.61 9.22
N PRO A 26 -14.47 -13.35 8.47
CA PRO A 26 -14.43 -13.38 7.03
C PRO A 26 -13.61 -12.21 6.49
N ILE A 27 -13.21 -12.32 5.21
CA ILE A 27 -12.45 -11.28 4.52
C ILE A 27 -13.18 -9.94 4.61
N GLY A 28 -12.45 -8.89 5.00
CA GLY A 28 -12.98 -7.54 5.14
C GLY A 28 -13.53 -7.23 6.54
N TYR A 29 -13.40 -8.13 7.50
CA TYR A 29 -13.77 -7.90 8.89
C TYR A 29 -12.65 -8.36 9.84
N ILE A 30 -12.42 -7.58 10.88
CA ILE A 30 -11.47 -7.86 11.96
C ILE A 30 -12.10 -7.53 13.32
N GLY A 31 -11.33 -7.73 14.39
CA GLY A 31 -11.77 -7.53 15.77
C GLY A 31 -12.06 -8.85 16.45
N GLU A 32 -12.23 -8.82 17.77
CA GLU A 32 -12.40 -10.04 18.57
C GLU A 32 -13.67 -10.81 18.20
N ARG A 33 -14.69 -10.07 17.73
CA ARG A 33 -15.99 -10.59 17.32
C ARG A 33 -16.28 -10.27 15.86
N CYS A 34 -15.28 -9.91 15.07
CA CYS A 34 -15.43 -9.49 13.67
C CYS A 34 -16.31 -8.23 13.51
N GLU A 35 -16.30 -7.36 14.52
CA GLU A 35 -17.14 -6.17 14.61
C GLU A 35 -16.62 -4.99 13.78
N ILE A 36 -15.34 -5.00 13.39
CA ILE A 36 -14.68 -3.91 12.70
C ILE A 36 -14.61 -4.23 11.21
N ALA A 37 -15.32 -3.45 10.39
CA ALA A 37 -15.18 -3.52 8.94
C ALA A 37 -13.85 -2.90 8.49
N GLU A 38 -13.12 -3.61 7.63
CA GLU A 38 -11.92 -3.10 6.99
C GLU A 38 -12.25 -2.18 5.83
N LYS A 39 -11.33 -1.26 5.52
CA LYS A 39 -11.44 -0.39 4.38
C LYS A 39 -11.28 -1.19 3.09
N LYS A 40 -12.27 -1.12 2.20
CA LYS A 40 -12.23 -1.74 0.88
C LYS A 40 -11.52 -0.81 -0.10
N ILE A 41 -10.37 -1.21 -0.62
CA ILE A 41 -9.57 -0.46 -1.58
C ILE A 41 -9.66 -1.16 -2.93
N HIS A 42 -10.27 -0.49 -3.91
CA HIS A 42 -10.33 -0.90 -5.29
C HIS A 42 -9.26 -0.17 -6.09
N ILE A 43 -8.31 -0.93 -6.63
CA ILE A 43 -7.25 -0.41 -7.49
C ILE A 43 -7.53 -0.93 -8.89
N SER A 44 -7.72 -0.02 -9.84
CA SER A 44 -7.76 -0.35 -11.27
C SER A 44 -6.48 0.12 -11.97
N PHE A 45 -6.16 -0.48 -13.10
CA PHE A 45 -4.97 -0.16 -13.89
C PHE A 45 -5.39 0.25 -15.30
N GLU A 46 -4.74 1.28 -15.82
CA GLU A 46 -4.91 1.71 -17.20
C GLU A 46 -4.45 0.62 -18.18
N LYS A 47 -5.06 0.57 -19.38
CA LYS A 47 -4.89 -0.53 -20.36
C LYS A 47 -3.44 -0.75 -20.82
N ASN A 48 -2.59 0.27 -20.74
CA ASN A 48 -1.19 0.25 -21.14
C ASN A 48 -0.25 -0.30 -20.04
N ILE A 49 -0.75 -0.54 -18.84
CA ILE A 49 0.04 -1.09 -17.74
C ILE A 49 -0.02 -2.62 -17.77
N ILE A 50 1.13 -3.24 -17.97
CA ILE A 50 1.27 -4.70 -17.90
C ILE A 50 1.52 -5.09 -16.45
N ILE A 51 0.47 -5.58 -15.79
CA ILE A 51 0.52 -5.97 -14.38
C ILE A 51 1.27 -7.30 -14.24
N SER A 52 2.18 -7.37 -13.27
CA SER A 52 2.86 -8.62 -12.91
C SER A 52 1.89 -9.58 -12.19
N GLN A 53 2.06 -10.89 -12.38
CA GLN A 53 1.25 -11.91 -11.66
C GLN A 53 1.37 -11.80 -10.13
N VAL A 54 2.51 -11.31 -9.64
CA VAL A 54 2.75 -11.04 -8.22
C VAL A 54 3.18 -9.59 -8.12
N ILE A 55 2.52 -8.86 -7.22
CA ILE A 55 2.81 -7.47 -6.93
C ILE A 55 2.95 -7.29 -5.42
N PHE A 56 3.75 -6.31 -5.02
CA PHE A 56 3.79 -5.84 -3.64
C PHE A 56 3.05 -4.51 -3.55
N ILE A 57 2.32 -4.33 -2.46
CA ILE A 57 1.57 -3.10 -2.20
C ILE A 57 2.05 -2.57 -0.86
N HIS A 58 2.66 -1.39 -0.91
CA HIS A 58 3.24 -0.72 0.24
C HIS A 58 2.31 0.38 0.72
N PHE A 59 1.87 0.26 1.97
CA PHE A 59 1.12 1.29 2.67
C PHE A 59 2.07 2.07 3.55
N LEU A 60 2.15 3.38 3.35
CA LEU A 60 2.94 4.27 4.19
C LEU A 60 2.02 5.17 4.99
N GLU A 61 2.20 5.16 6.31
CA GLU A 61 1.59 6.09 7.24
C GLU A 61 2.62 7.14 7.65
N ILE A 62 2.33 8.41 7.35
CA ILE A 62 3.17 9.55 7.72
C ILE A 62 2.62 10.11 9.03
N ILE A 63 3.43 10.03 10.09
CA ILE A 63 3.11 10.56 11.41
C ILE A 63 4.08 11.69 11.69
N LYS A 64 3.59 12.83 12.18
CA LYS A 64 4.44 13.98 12.52
C LYS A 64 5.44 13.57 13.62
N ASP A 65 6.70 13.98 13.46
CA ASP A 65 7.78 13.77 14.44
C ASP A 65 8.11 12.29 14.77
N VAL A 66 7.63 11.35 13.94
CA VAL A 66 7.91 9.91 14.06
C VAL A 66 8.30 9.35 12.69
N ASN A 67 9.14 8.31 12.69
CA ASN A 67 9.46 7.60 11.45
C ASN A 67 8.17 7.07 10.77
N PRO A 68 8.05 7.22 9.44
CA PRO A 68 6.90 6.69 8.71
C PRO A 68 6.76 5.19 8.94
N ARG A 69 5.53 4.73 9.19
CA ARG A 69 5.24 3.30 9.31
C ARG A 69 4.99 2.73 7.92
N ARG A 70 5.70 1.65 7.58
CA ARG A 70 5.53 0.93 6.31
C ARG A 70 4.95 -0.44 6.58
N SER A 71 3.84 -0.75 5.92
CA SER A 71 3.32 -2.10 5.83
C SER A 71 3.35 -2.56 4.38
N THR A 72 3.60 -3.84 4.13
CA THR A 72 3.69 -4.38 2.77
C THR A 72 2.92 -5.67 2.69
N ILE A 73 2.08 -5.79 1.67
CA ILE A 73 1.36 -7.02 1.36
C ILE A 73 1.78 -7.53 -0.01
N LEU A 74 1.79 -8.84 -0.17
CA LEU A 74 1.93 -9.51 -1.45
C LEU A 74 0.54 -9.85 -1.97
N LYS A 75 0.29 -9.57 -3.26
CA LYS A 75 -0.95 -9.96 -3.94
C LYS A 75 -0.65 -10.68 -5.24
N THR A 76 -1.34 -11.78 -5.44
CA THR A 76 -1.39 -12.49 -6.72
C THR A 76 -2.52 -11.91 -7.56
N VAL A 77 -2.20 -11.47 -8.78
CA VAL A 77 -3.17 -10.93 -9.74
C VAL A 77 -3.46 -11.99 -10.79
N PRO A 78 -4.73 -12.42 -10.94
CA PRO A 78 -5.11 -13.34 -12.01
C PRO A 78 -4.83 -12.77 -13.40
N ILE A 79 -4.53 -13.64 -14.35
CA ILE A 79 -4.30 -13.26 -15.75
C ILE A 79 -5.55 -12.55 -16.29
N GLN A 80 -5.36 -11.45 -17.03
CA GLN A 80 -6.42 -10.59 -17.63
C GLN A 80 -7.26 -9.76 -16.65
N GLN A 81 -6.92 -9.69 -15.36
CA GLN A 81 -7.56 -8.74 -14.45
C GLN A 81 -6.81 -7.40 -14.43
N ASN A 82 -7.53 -6.33 -14.80
CA ASN A 82 -7.01 -4.95 -14.76
C ASN A 82 -7.41 -4.22 -13.47
N SER A 83 -7.86 -4.95 -12.45
CA SER A 83 -8.20 -4.38 -11.17
C SER A 83 -8.06 -5.41 -10.06
N LEU A 84 -7.90 -4.92 -8.84
CA LEU A 84 -7.82 -5.72 -7.63
C LEU A 84 -8.55 -5.04 -6.49
N THR A 85 -8.97 -5.85 -5.53
CA THR A 85 -9.63 -5.39 -4.31
C THR A 85 -8.82 -5.84 -3.10
N ILE A 86 -8.56 -4.91 -2.19
CA ILE A 86 -7.85 -5.15 -0.94
C ILE A 86 -8.75 -4.73 0.20
N TYR A 87 -8.65 -5.43 1.32
CA TYR A 87 -9.23 -5.03 2.58
C TYR A 87 -8.08 -4.63 3.50
N TRP A 88 -8.15 -3.42 4.04
CA TRP A 88 -7.08 -2.82 4.81
C TRP A 88 -7.61 -2.17 6.08
N SER A 89 -6.99 -2.46 7.21
CA SER A 89 -7.47 -2.05 8.54
C SER A 89 -6.67 -0.93 9.18
N LEU A 90 -5.46 -0.66 8.69
CA LEU A 90 -4.56 0.34 9.28
C LEU A 90 -4.68 1.70 8.57
N PRO A 91 -4.43 2.82 9.25
CA PRO A 91 -4.29 4.10 8.59
C PRO A 91 -3.14 4.09 7.57
N PHE A 92 -3.29 4.83 6.49
CA PHE A 92 -2.25 5.08 5.50
C PHE A 92 -2.45 6.46 4.86
N HIS A 93 -1.38 7.00 4.31
CA HIS A 93 -1.37 8.24 3.55
C HIS A 93 -0.94 8.03 2.10
N LEU A 94 -0.06 7.06 1.86
CA LEU A 94 0.43 6.73 0.51
C LEU A 94 0.28 5.23 0.25
N ILE A 95 -0.07 4.91 -0.99
CA ILE A 95 -0.03 3.53 -1.51
C ILE A 95 0.94 3.49 -2.68
N PHE A 96 1.97 2.66 -2.58
CA PHE A 96 2.83 2.31 -3.72
C PHE A 96 2.56 0.88 -4.15
N ILE A 97 2.64 0.65 -5.46
CA ILE A 97 2.61 -0.69 -6.03
C ILE A 97 3.96 -0.97 -6.66
N GLU A 98 4.57 -2.08 -6.26
CA GLU A 98 5.82 -2.60 -6.81
C GLU A 98 5.51 -3.81 -7.69
N PHE A 99 5.88 -3.71 -8.96
CA PHE A 99 5.92 -4.81 -9.91
C PHE A 99 7.32 -5.45 -9.95
N LYS A 100 7.49 -6.48 -10.80
CA LYS A 100 8.81 -7.10 -11.01
C LYS A 100 9.88 -6.06 -11.35
N ASN A 101 11.11 -6.33 -10.92
CA ASN A 101 12.31 -5.51 -11.18
C ASN A 101 12.26 -4.09 -10.59
N LYS A 102 11.70 -3.91 -9.37
CA LYS A 102 11.64 -2.61 -8.69
C LYS A 102 10.93 -1.53 -9.51
N ASN A 103 9.87 -1.92 -10.24
CA ASN A 103 9.07 -0.98 -11.01
C ASN A 103 7.91 -0.47 -10.14
N TYR A 104 7.98 0.81 -9.75
CA TYR A 104 7.10 1.40 -8.73
C TYR A 104 6.07 2.35 -9.34
N TYR A 105 4.86 2.32 -8.79
CA TYR A 105 3.78 3.25 -9.11
C TYR A 105 3.21 3.85 -7.84
N LEU A 106 2.99 5.16 -7.81
CA LEU A 106 2.24 5.83 -6.75
C LEU A 106 0.74 5.68 -7.01
N ALA A 107 0.14 4.65 -6.44
CA ALA A 107 -1.24 4.31 -6.71
C ALA A 107 -2.26 5.21 -6.01
N ALA A 108 -1.91 5.80 -4.86
CA ALA A 108 -2.84 6.66 -4.12
C ALA A 108 -2.15 7.60 -3.15
N ILE A 109 -2.75 8.78 -2.97
CA ILE A 109 -2.46 9.71 -1.87
C ILE A 109 -3.77 9.98 -1.13
N GLU A 110 -3.85 9.57 0.12
CA GLU A 110 -4.97 9.87 1.01
C GLU A 110 -4.58 10.93 2.03
N ARG A 111 -5.08 12.16 1.83
CA ARG A 111 -4.81 13.28 2.73
C ARG A 111 -5.74 13.32 3.93
N THR A 112 -6.96 12.80 3.79
CA THR A 112 -7.96 12.76 4.85
C THR A 112 -8.45 11.32 5.03
N TYR A 113 -8.12 10.73 6.19
CA TYR A 113 -8.51 9.37 6.48
C TYR A 113 -10.03 9.26 6.68
N LYS A 114 -10.68 8.48 5.83
CA LYS A 114 -12.09 8.08 6.00
C LYS A 114 -12.17 6.61 6.42
N ARG A 115 -12.56 6.37 7.67
CA ARG A 115 -12.52 5.05 8.34
C ARG A 115 -13.43 3.99 7.70
N SER A 116 -14.56 4.40 7.12
CA SER A 116 -15.61 3.48 6.62
C SER A 116 -16.00 3.80 5.18
N ALA A 117 -15.03 4.07 4.32
CA ALA A 117 -15.27 4.37 2.92
C ALA A 117 -14.56 3.38 2.00
N THR A 118 -15.30 2.85 1.02
CA THR A 118 -14.67 2.22 -0.13
C THR A 118 -13.81 3.27 -0.84
N TYR A 119 -12.53 2.95 -1.05
CA TYR A 119 -11.57 3.82 -1.72
C TYR A 119 -11.31 3.29 -3.12
N PHE A 120 -11.51 4.13 -4.13
CA PHE A 120 -11.26 3.79 -5.52
C PHE A 120 -10.07 4.58 -6.03
N THR A 121 -9.13 3.90 -6.68
CA THR A 121 -8.03 4.52 -7.39
C THR A 121 -7.77 3.83 -8.73
N THR A 122 -7.19 4.58 -9.65
CA THR A 122 -6.80 4.12 -10.98
C THR A 122 -5.35 4.48 -11.20
N VAL A 123 -4.50 3.47 -11.34
CA VAL A 123 -3.08 3.62 -11.64
C VAL A 123 -2.91 3.87 -13.13
N LYS A 124 -2.24 4.96 -13.45
CA LYS A 124 -1.93 5.42 -14.81
C LYS A 124 -0.44 5.33 -15.08
N SER A 125 -0.07 5.40 -16.36
CA SER A 125 1.35 5.45 -16.72
C SER A 125 2.08 6.69 -16.19
N SER A 126 1.36 7.80 -15.96
CA SER A 126 1.90 9.01 -15.31
C SER A 126 2.27 8.82 -13.84
N ASP A 127 1.73 7.77 -13.20
CA ASP A 127 1.94 7.51 -11.77
C ASP A 127 3.20 6.68 -11.52
N HIS A 128 3.92 6.31 -12.59
CA HIS A 128 5.19 5.61 -12.54
C HIS A 128 6.25 6.45 -11.83
N CYS A 129 6.95 5.82 -10.87
CA CYS A 129 8.04 6.43 -10.14
C CYS A 129 9.38 6.07 -10.80
N PRO A 130 10.01 6.98 -11.56
CA PRO A 130 11.30 6.72 -12.18
C PRO A 130 12.40 6.47 -11.15
N HIS A 131 13.41 5.73 -11.57
CA HIS A 131 14.65 5.57 -10.81
C HIS A 131 15.45 6.88 -10.82
N ILE A 132 16.17 7.20 -9.75
CA ILE A 132 16.95 8.45 -9.61
C ILE A 132 17.92 8.72 -10.77
N ASN A 133 18.52 7.68 -11.34
CA ASN A 133 19.37 7.71 -12.55
C ASN A 133 18.71 8.36 -13.77
N GLN A 134 17.38 8.38 -13.85
CA GLN A 134 16.64 9.01 -14.95
C GLN A 134 16.41 10.51 -14.69
N LEU A 135 16.60 10.97 -13.46
CA LEU A 135 16.33 12.34 -13.03
C LEU A 135 17.61 13.15 -12.84
N PHE A 136 18.73 12.50 -12.49
CA PHE A 136 19.99 13.17 -12.18
C PHE A 136 21.16 12.61 -12.99
N ASN A 137 22.21 13.44 -13.09
CA ASN A 137 23.46 13.06 -13.76
C ASN A 137 24.16 11.88 -13.04
N LYS A 138 24.92 11.10 -13.80
CA LYS A 138 25.65 9.92 -13.27
C LYS A 138 26.57 10.25 -12.09
N THR A 139 27.23 11.41 -12.12
CA THR A 139 28.09 11.88 -11.02
C THR A 139 27.32 12.12 -9.72
N PHE A 140 26.07 12.57 -9.81
CA PHE A 140 25.20 12.77 -8.66
C PHE A 140 24.80 11.44 -8.02
N VAL A 141 24.39 10.46 -8.83
CA VAL A 141 23.98 9.12 -8.38
C VAL A 141 25.12 8.43 -7.62
N GLN A 142 26.36 8.66 -8.04
CA GLN A 142 27.55 8.09 -7.40
C GLN A 142 27.90 8.72 -6.04
N MET A 143 27.29 9.86 -5.68
CA MET A 143 27.51 10.48 -4.37
C MET A 143 26.92 9.62 -3.25
N HIS A 144 27.47 9.74 -2.04
CA HIS A 144 26.90 9.10 -0.85
C HIS A 144 25.45 9.55 -0.60
N ILE A 145 24.58 8.63 -0.15
CA ILE A 145 23.13 8.84 0.04
C ILE A 145 22.80 10.13 0.82
N ILE A 146 23.52 10.42 1.91
CA ILE A 146 23.33 11.63 2.72
C ILE A 146 23.52 12.92 1.90
N ARG A 147 24.42 12.92 0.92
CA ARG A 147 24.60 14.06 0.01
C ARG A 147 23.46 14.12 -1.00
N ARG A 148 23.03 12.98 -1.55
CA ARG A 148 21.94 12.91 -2.54
C ARG A 148 20.63 13.45 -1.97
N ILE A 149 20.25 13.04 -0.76
CA ILE A 149 19.00 13.43 -0.09
C ILE A 149 18.82 14.96 -0.02
N LYS A 150 19.91 15.72 0.13
CA LYS A 150 19.85 17.20 0.18
C LYS A 150 19.27 17.81 -1.09
N TYR A 151 19.33 17.12 -2.22
CA TYR A 151 18.93 17.62 -3.53
C TYR A 151 17.68 16.94 -4.10
N TYR A 152 17.05 16.03 -3.36
CA TYR A 152 15.83 15.32 -3.81
C TYR A 152 14.64 16.24 -4.09
N HIS A 153 14.67 17.47 -3.55
CA HIS A 153 13.65 18.46 -3.82
C HIS A 153 13.79 19.13 -5.20
N LEU A 154 14.96 19.08 -5.85
CA LEU A 154 15.22 19.78 -7.11
C LEU A 154 14.32 19.31 -8.27
N PRO A 155 14.10 18.00 -8.51
CA PRO A 155 13.21 17.55 -9.58
C PRO A 155 11.77 18.03 -9.40
N CYS A 156 11.33 18.23 -8.15
CA CYS A 156 9.98 18.75 -7.84
C CYS A 156 9.81 20.23 -8.21
N GLN A 157 10.90 20.99 -8.33
CA GLN A 157 10.84 22.41 -8.76
C GLN A 157 10.68 22.54 -10.29
N GLN A 158 11.03 21.50 -11.03
CA GLN A 158 10.96 21.51 -12.48
C GLN A 158 9.58 21.04 -12.94
N HIS A 159 8.65 21.99 -13.08
CA HIS A 159 7.25 21.73 -13.44
C HIS A 159 7.06 20.94 -14.76
N SER A 160 8.03 20.98 -15.68
CA SER A 160 7.97 20.22 -16.93
C SER A 160 8.05 18.70 -16.74
N LEU A 161 8.59 18.22 -15.61
CA LEU A 161 8.71 16.79 -15.32
C LEU A 161 7.41 16.16 -14.82
N ASN A 162 6.45 16.97 -14.33
CA ASN A 162 5.20 16.51 -13.70
C ASN A 162 5.40 15.31 -12.75
N LEU A 163 6.46 15.36 -11.95
CA LEU A 163 6.95 14.24 -11.16
C LEU A 163 6.15 14.11 -9.85
N SER A 164 5.46 12.99 -9.67
CA SER A 164 4.71 12.70 -8.43
C SER A 164 5.53 11.90 -7.42
N CYS A 165 6.46 11.07 -7.88
CA CYS A 165 7.30 10.20 -7.06
C CYS A 165 8.56 9.79 -7.83
N PHE A 166 9.57 9.32 -7.11
CA PHE A 166 10.74 8.63 -7.65
C PHE A 166 11.34 7.75 -6.54
N TYR A 167 12.31 6.90 -6.89
CA TYR A 167 13.02 6.08 -5.90
C TYR A 167 14.55 6.10 -6.09
N ASP A 168 15.26 5.80 -5.00
CA ASP A 168 16.72 5.67 -4.91
C ASP A 168 17.03 4.35 -4.19
N ASP A 169 18.19 3.75 -4.49
CA ASP A 169 18.67 2.48 -3.92
C ASP A 169 19.28 2.63 -2.52
#